data_AF-A0A352JUJ2-F1
#
_entry.id   AF-A0A352JUJ2-F1
#
_cell.length_a   1.000
_cell.length_b   1.000
_cell.length_c   1.000
_cell.angle_alpha   90.00
_cell.angle_beta   90.00
_cell.angle_gamma   90.00
#
_symmetry.space_group_name_H-M   'P 1'
#
loop_
_entity.id
_entity.type
_entity.pdbx_description
1 polymer ?
#
loop_
_entity_poly.entity_id
_entity_poly.type
_entity_poly.pdbx_seq_one_letter_code
_entity_poly.pdbx_strand_id
1 'polypeptide(L)'
;MKKVTVIATLLFLGFLMAALPSNAGQIPGTQINKILDYKASLELTSSQVKKLELVQKTAQQKMDDSKFQADIRLNEIQKFTSDWTNMNSVAVLSLIKEYFKYQADYKTAELEAVIQARAILNMNQLTRFQQLVSIETLMLGMEQGVASKY
;
A
#
# COMPACT_ATOMS: atom_id res chain seq x y z
N MET A 1 -8.19 3.49 -49.28
CA MET A 1 -7.61 4.14 -48.09
C MET A 1 -7.69 3.18 -46.92
N LYS A 2 -6.53 2.70 -46.42
CA LYS A 2 -6.42 1.78 -45.29
C LYS A 2 -6.73 2.54 -44.00
N LYS A 3 -7.81 2.19 -43.29
CA LYS A 3 -8.05 2.65 -41.92
C LYS A 3 -7.47 1.60 -40.99
N VAL A 4 -6.28 1.90 -40.48
CA VAL A 4 -5.58 1.10 -39.48
C VAL A 4 -6.31 1.27 -38.15
N THR A 5 -6.82 0.15 -37.67
CA THR A 5 -7.04 -0.30 -36.30
C THR A 5 -6.57 0.65 -35.19
N VAL A 6 -7.50 1.36 -34.56
CA VAL A 6 -7.32 1.91 -33.20
C VAL A 6 -7.85 0.88 -32.21
N ILE A 7 -7.07 -0.18 -32.00
CA ILE A 7 -7.27 -1.17 -30.93
C ILE A 7 -5.91 -1.32 -30.24
N ALA A 8 -5.49 -0.32 -29.47
CA ALA A 8 -4.25 -0.42 -28.70
C ALA A 8 -4.19 0.46 -27.43
N THR A 9 -5.27 1.16 -27.06
CA THR A 9 -5.19 2.13 -25.94
C THR A 9 -6.31 1.99 -24.91
N LEU A 10 -6.89 0.78 -24.79
CA LEU A 10 -7.94 0.47 -23.80
C LEU A 10 -7.62 -0.76 -22.93
N LEU A 11 -6.37 -1.22 -22.90
CA LEU A 11 -5.94 -2.38 -22.10
C LEU A 11 -4.99 -2.05 -20.94
N PHE A 12 -4.74 -0.76 -20.65
CA PHE A 12 -3.82 -0.36 -19.57
C PHE A 12 -4.48 0.33 -18.36
N LEU A 13 -5.81 0.40 -18.32
CA LEU A 13 -6.54 1.16 -17.29
C LEU A 13 -7.57 0.30 -16.52
N GLY A 14 -7.30 -1.00 -16.41
CA GLY A 14 -8.28 -1.96 -15.92
C GLY A 14 -7.94 -2.69 -14.63
N PHE A 15 -6.98 -2.28 -13.78
CA PHE A 15 -6.64 -3.08 -12.59
C PHE A 15 -5.98 -2.31 -11.41
N LEU A 16 -6.42 -1.09 -11.10
CA LEU A 16 -5.95 -0.35 -9.92
C LEU A 16 -6.99 -0.20 -8.79
N MET A 17 -8.14 -0.87 -8.90
CA MET A 17 -9.20 -0.85 -7.89
C MET A 17 -9.53 -2.25 -7.38
N ALA A 18 -8.52 -3.02 -6.97
CA ALA A 18 -8.76 -4.07 -5.99
C ALA A 18 -8.79 -3.40 -4.62
N ALA A 19 -9.98 -3.31 -4.04
CA ALA A 19 -10.23 -2.76 -2.73
C ALA A 19 -9.19 -3.27 -1.72
N LEU A 20 -8.39 -2.36 -1.18
CA LEU A 20 -7.59 -2.63 0.02
C LEU A 20 -8.60 -2.78 1.16
N PRO A 21 -8.76 -3.95 1.80
CA PRO A 21 -9.52 -4.02 3.02
C PRO A 21 -8.86 -3.10 4.05
N SER A 22 -9.59 -2.06 4.45
CA SER A 22 -9.22 -1.15 5.52
C SER A 22 -9.35 -1.88 6.86
N ASN A 23 -8.42 -2.78 7.14
CA ASN A 23 -8.23 -3.29 8.49
C ASN A 23 -7.43 -2.25 9.27
N ALA A 24 -8.16 -1.34 9.92
CA ALA A 24 -7.68 -0.62 11.07
C ALA A 24 -7.29 -1.66 12.14
N GLY A 25 -6.01 -1.70 12.53
CA GLY A 25 -5.57 -2.53 13.66
C GLY A 25 -4.67 -3.73 13.33
N GLN A 26 -3.81 -3.64 12.33
CA GLN A 26 -2.55 -4.37 12.21
C GLN A 26 -1.87 -3.77 10.99
N ILE A 27 -0.61 -3.33 11.07
CA ILE A 27 0.14 -2.90 9.89
C ILE A 27 0.18 -4.13 8.97
N PRO A 28 -0.62 -4.20 7.89
CA PRO A 28 -0.53 -5.34 6.99
C PRO A 28 0.88 -5.26 6.42
N GLY A 29 1.64 -6.35 6.52
CA GLY A 29 2.99 -6.36 5.96
C GLY A 29 2.96 -5.78 4.56
N THR A 30 3.86 -4.82 4.29
CA THR A 30 3.92 -4.18 2.97
C THR A 30 4.00 -5.27 1.87
N GLN A 31 3.59 -5.00 0.63
CA GLN A 31 3.70 -6.02 -0.43
C GLN A 31 5.14 -6.55 -0.60
N ILE A 32 6.14 -5.80 -0.12
CA ILE A 32 7.54 -6.23 -0.05
C ILE A 32 7.73 -7.39 0.92
N ASN A 33 7.09 -7.37 2.10
CA ASN A 33 7.12 -8.48 3.05
C ASN A 33 6.61 -9.75 2.37
N LYS A 34 5.50 -9.66 1.63
CA LYS A 34 4.98 -10.81 0.86
C LYS A 34 5.98 -11.31 -0.19
N ILE A 35 6.68 -10.43 -0.90
CA ILE A 35 7.72 -10.84 -1.85
C ILE A 35 8.86 -11.57 -1.12
N LEU A 36 9.28 -11.06 0.04
CA LEU A 36 10.34 -11.66 0.85
C LEU A 36 9.93 -13.01 1.47
N ASP A 37 8.65 -13.17 1.83
CA ASP A 37 8.10 -14.44 2.33
C ASP A 37 8.16 -15.54 1.25
N TYR A 38 7.96 -15.16 -0.02
CA TYR A 38 8.09 -16.07 -1.17
C TYR A 38 9.52 -16.19 -1.74
N LYS A 39 10.57 -15.79 -1.00
CA LYS A 39 11.96 -15.76 -1.51
C LYS A 39 12.43 -17.06 -2.18
N ALA A 40 12.08 -18.21 -1.61
CA ALA A 40 12.47 -19.52 -2.13
C ALA A 40 11.67 -19.86 -3.39
N SER A 41 10.36 -19.64 -3.36
CA SER A 41 9.45 -19.87 -4.50
C SER A 41 9.72 -18.93 -5.67
N LEU A 42 10.23 -17.73 -5.42
CA LEU A 42 10.61 -16.75 -6.44
C LEU A 42 12.07 -16.89 -6.88
N GLU A 43 12.82 -17.82 -6.30
CA GLU A 43 14.25 -18.04 -6.59
C GLU A 43 15.03 -16.72 -6.54
N LEU A 44 14.78 -15.91 -5.50
CA LEU A 44 15.42 -14.60 -5.36
C LEU A 44 16.92 -14.77 -5.13
N THR A 45 17.72 -14.03 -5.90
CA THR A 45 19.16 -13.97 -5.63
C THR A 45 19.44 -13.23 -4.33
N SER A 46 20.57 -13.53 -3.67
CA SER A 46 20.97 -12.82 -2.45
C SER A 46 21.10 -11.29 -2.65
N SER A 47 21.44 -10.86 -3.86
CA SER A 47 21.47 -9.43 -4.23
C SER A 47 20.07 -8.82 -4.27
N GLN A 48 19.08 -9.51 -4.86
CA GLN A 48 17.69 -9.06 -4.88
C GLN A 48 17.09 -9.02 -3.47
N VAL A 49 17.37 -10.01 -2.63
CA VAL A 49 16.91 -10.03 -1.23
C VAL A 49 17.43 -8.80 -0.48
N LYS A 50 18.73 -8.52 -0.53
CA LYS A 50 19.32 -7.34 0.13
C LYS A 50 18.72 -6.02 -0.38
N LYS A 51 18.45 -5.91 -1.68
CA LYS A 51 17.82 -4.72 -2.25
C LYS A 51 16.38 -4.56 -1.75
N LEU A 52 15.60 -5.65 -1.70
CA LEU A 52 14.23 -5.64 -1.20
C LEU A 52 14.17 -5.28 0.29
N GLU A 53 15.06 -5.84 1.11
CA GLU A 53 15.19 -5.48 2.54
C GLU A 53 15.53 -4.00 2.74
N LEU A 54 16.41 -3.44 1.89
CA LEU A 54 16.76 -2.02 1.94
C LEU A 54 15.55 -1.13 1.57
N VAL A 55 14.82 -1.49 0.51
CA VAL A 55 13.60 -0.78 0.10
C VAL A 55 12.56 -0.86 1.22
N GLN A 56 12.35 -2.05 1.81
CA GLN A 56 11.44 -2.26 2.93
C GLN A 56 11.79 -1.37 4.12
N LYS A 57 13.06 -1.39 4.56
CA LYS A 57 13.51 -0.59 5.70
C LYS A 57 13.31 0.91 5.46
N THR A 58 13.66 1.38 4.26
CA THR A 58 13.53 2.80 3.89
C THR A 58 12.06 3.23 3.82
N ALA A 59 11.21 2.39 3.24
CA ALA A 59 9.78 2.64 3.15
C ALA A 59 9.12 2.65 4.53
N GLN A 60 9.45 1.66 5.37
CA GLN A 60 8.93 1.56 6.72
C GLN A 60 9.28 2.79 7.54
N GLN A 61 10.52 3.27 7.45
CA GLN A 61 10.93 4.50 8.14
C GLN A 61 10.09 5.72 7.70
N LYS A 62 9.91 5.93 6.39
CA LYS A 62 9.08 7.02 5.87
C LYS A 62 7.62 6.88 6.33
N MET A 63 7.08 5.67 6.31
CA MET A 63 5.72 5.37 6.72
C MET A 63 5.53 5.64 8.23
N ASP A 64 6.47 5.22 9.07
CA ASP A 64 6.43 5.46 10.51
C ASP A 64 6.51 6.96 10.83
N ASP A 65 7.40 7.69 10.15
CA ASP A 65 7.53 9.15 10.30
C ASP A 65 6.24 9.86 9.90
N SER A 66 5.67 9.55 8.72
CA SER A 66 4.40 10.13 8.27
C SER A 66 3.24 9.79 9.21
N LYS A 67 3.16 8.54 9.69
CA LYS A 67 2.12 8.12 10.63
C LYS A 67 2.25 8.87 11.96
N PHE A 68 3.46 8.99 12.50
CA PHE A 68 3.71 9.71 13.74
C PHE A 68 3.29 11.18 13.64
N GLN A 69 3.62 11.84 12.52
CA GLN A 69 3.17 13.23 12.28
C GLN A 69 1.65 13.35 12.13
N ALA A 70 1.00 12.39 11.46
CA ALA A 70 -0.46 12.34 11.38
C ALA A 70 -1.11 12.20 12.77
N ASP A 71 -0.57 11.32 13.62
CA ASP A 71 -1.07 11.10 14.98
C ASP A 71 -0.92 12.37 15.85
N ILE A 72 0.19 13.11 15.71
CA ILE A 72 0.37 14.42 16.35
C ILE A 72 -0.73 15.39 15.92
N ARG A 73 -0.97 15.53 14.60
CA ARG A 73 -1.98 16.46 14.07
C ARG A 73 -3.38 16.07 14.50
N LEU A 74 -3.70 14.78 14.55
CA LEU A 74 -4.98 14.29 15.05
C LEU A 74 -5.19 14.66 16.51
N ASN A 75 -4.17 14.47 17.36
CA ASN A 75 -4.23 14.86 18.78
C ASN A 75 -4.40 16.38 18.95
N GLU A 76 -3.75 17.19 18.12
CA GLU A 76 -3.92 18.64 18.13
C GLU A 76 -5.33 19.05 17.71
N ILE A 77 -5.87 18.45 16.64
CA ILE A 77 -7.26 18.65 16.21
C ILE A 77 -8.20 18.34 17.37
N GLN A 78 -8.05 17.18 18.02
CA GLN A 78 -8.89 16.77 19.15
C GLN A 78 -8.85 17.79 20.30
N LYS A 79 -7.67 18.32 20.64
CA LYS A 79 -7.53 19.37 21.65
C LYS A 79 -8.31 20.62 21.26
N PHE A 80 -8.15 21.11 20.03
CA PHE A 80 -8.87 22.31 19.56
C PHE A 80 -10.38 22.10 19.43
N THR A 81 -10.82 20.88 19.12
CA THR A 81 -12.25 20.54 19.02
C THR A 81 -12.85 20.10 20.36
N SER A 82 -12.11 20.13 21.46
CA SER A 82 -12.65 19.78 22.79
C SER A 82 -13.32 20.98 23.48
N ASP A 83 -12.95 22.21 23.11
CA ASP A 83 -13.59 23.46 23.54
C ASP A 83 -14.07 24.25 22.31
N TRP A 84 -15.31 23.99 21.90
CA TRP A 84 -15.92 24.58 20.70
C TRP A 84 -16.16 26.08 20.83
N THR A 85 -16.27 26.58 22.05
CA THR A 85 -16.60 27.98 22.36
C THR A 85 -15.47 28.95 22.01
N ASN A 86 -14.21 28.49 21.97
CA ASN A 86 -13.03 29.29 21.65
C ASN A 86 -12.24 28.74 20.44
N MET A 87 -12.88 27.90 19.61
CA MET A 87 -12.20 27.22 18.51
C MET A 87 -11.80 28.18 17.38
N ASN A 88 -10.49 28.24 17.08
CA ASN A 88 -10.00 28.92 15.88
C ASN A 88 -10.17 28.00 14.66
N SER A 89 -11.26 28.18 13.91
CA SER A 89 -11.60 27.36 12.74
C SER A 89 -10.52 27.35 11.65
N VAL A 90 -9.76 28.43 11.48
CA VAL A 90 -8.69 28.50 10.48
C VAL A 90 -7.51 27.62 10.89
N ALA A 91 -7.14 27.65 12.17
CA ALA A 91 -6.09 26.79 12.71
C ALA A 91 -6.47 25.30 12.61
N VAL A 92 -7.71 24.95 12.96
CA VAL A 92 -8.22 23.57 12.85
C VAL A 92 -8.22 23.10 11.39
N LEU A 93 -8.66 23.94 10.45
CA LEU A 93 -8.61 23.60 9.02
C LEU A 93 -7.18 23.34 8.53
N SER A 94 -6.20 24.12 9.00
CA SER A 94 -4.79 23.89 8.67
C SER A 94 -4.30 22.54 9.19
N LEU A 95 -4.61 22.22 10.45
CA LEU A 95 -4.25 20.93 11.04
C LEU A 95 -4.89 19.74 10.32
N ILE A 96 -6.15 19.87 9.88
CA ILE A 96 -6.83 18.85 9.07
C ILE A 96 -6.12 18.66 7.72
N LYS A 97 -5.73 19.74 7.05
CA LYS A 97 -4.97 19.65 5.78
C LYS A 97 -3.62 18.96 5.99
N GLU A 98 -2.91 19.30 7.06
CA GLU A 98 -1.63 18.67 7.41
C GLU A 98 -1.81 17.19 7.75
N TYR A 99 -2.83 16.83 8.51
CA TYR A 99 -3.19 15.44 8.81
C TYR A 99 -3.39 14.62 7.52
N PHE A 100 -4.22 15.10 6.60
CA PHE A 100 -4.46 14.40 5.33
C PHE A 100 -3.23 14.38 4.42
N LYS A 101 -2.38 15.42 4.48
CA LYS A 101 -1.10 15.41 3.79
C LYS A 101 -0.22 14.27 4.30
N TYR A 102 -0.05 14.12 5.61
CA TYR A 102 0.76 13.04 6.17
C TYR A 102 0.18 11.65 5.88
N GLN A 103 -1.15 11.51 5.85
CA GLN A 103 -1.81 10.28 5.39
C GLN A 103 -1.51 9.98 3.90
N ALA A 104 -1.49 11.00 3.05
CA ALA A 104 -1.13 10.86 1.64
C ALA A 104 0.37 10.53 1.48
N ASP A 105 1.24 11.14 2.27
CA ASP A 105 2.69 10.88 2.27
C ASP A 105 2.97 9.42 2.68
N TYR A 106 2.26 8.90 3.69
CA TYR A 106 2.32 7.49 4.08
C TYR A 106 1.98 6.57 2.90
N LYS A 107 0.87 6.84 2.22
CA LYS A 107 0.40 6.01 1.09
C LYS A 107 1.30 6.13 -0.13
N THR A 108 1.88 7.31 -0.35
CA THR A 108 2.86 7.54 -1.42
C THR A 108 4.13 6.74 -1.16
N ALA A 109 4.65 6.76 0.07
CA ALA A 109 5.81 5.97 0.46
C ALA A 109 5.57 4.46 0.28
N GLU A 110 4.38 3.97 0.64
CA GLU A 110 3.97 2.58 0.41
C GLU A 110 3.98 2.24 -1.09
N LEU A 111 3.36 3.08 -1.93
CA LEU A 111 3.28 2.84 -3.38
C LEU A 111 4.65 2.89 -4.07
N GLU A 112 5.47 3.89 -3.74
CA GLU A 112 6.84 4.01 -4.25
C GLU A 112 7.66 2.75 -3.94
N ALA A 113 7.54 2.25 -2.71
CA ALA A 113 8.23 1.06 -2.26
C ALA A 113 7.79 -0.18 -3.06
N VAL A 114 6.49 -0.32 -3.33
CA VAL A 114 5.96 -1.41 -4.18
C VAL A 114 6.51 -1.31 -5.61
N ILE A 115 6.55 -0.12 -6.19
CA ILE A 115 7.09 0.09 -7.54
C ILE A 115 8.57 -0.29 -7.58
N GLN A 116 9.37 0.15 -6.62
CA GLN A 116 10.79 -0.18 -6.51
C GLN A 116 11.01 -1.68 -6.29
N ALA A 117 10.22 -2.31 -5.42
CA ALA A 117 10.31 -3.74 -5.17
C ALA A 117 10.01 -4.56 -6.43
N ARG A 118 8.99 -4.18 -7.19
CA ARG A 118 8.67 -4.82 -8.47
C ARG A 118 9.77 -4.63 -9.51
N ALA A 119 10.43 -3.47 -9.54
CA ALA A 119 11.55 -3.20 -10.44
C ALA A 119 12.81 -4.04 -10.14
N ILE A 120 12.94 -4.57 -8.92
CA ILE A 120 14.04 -5.49 -8.54
C ILE A 120 13.82 -6.91 -9.10
N LEU A 121 12.57 -7.29 -9.32
CA LEU A 121 12.19 -8.60 -9.83
C LEU A 121 12.27 -8.65 -11.36
N ASN A 122 12.64 -9.80 -11.92
CA ASN A 122 12.51 -10.02 -13.37
C ASN A 122 11.07 -10.41 -13.74
N MET A 123 10.75 -10.42 -15.04
CA MET A 123 9.38 -10.66 -15.53
C MET A 123 8.82 -12.03 -15.12
N ASN A 124 9.67 -13.07 -15.09
CA ASN A 124 9.25 -14.42 -14.67
C ASN A 124 8.92 -14.43 -13.16
N GLN A 125 9.75 -13.79 -12.34
CA GLN A 125 9.55 -13.64 -10.91
C GLN A 125 8.29 -12.83 -10.60
N LEU A 126 8.05 -11.74 -11.35
CA LEU A 126 6.84 -10.93 -11.22
C LEU A 126 5.57 -11.74 -11.54
N THR A 127 5.59 -12.51 -12.63
CA THR A 127 4.46 -13.36 -13.04
C THR A 127 4.18 -14.44 -11.99
N ARG A 128 5.23 -15.11 -11.50
CA ARG A 128 5.11 -16.13 -10.45
C ARG A 128 4.59 -15.54 -9.14
N PHE A 129 5.06 -14.35 -8.77
CA PHE A 129 4.56 -13.63 -7.61
C PHE A 129 3.06 -13.30 -7.74
N GLN A 130 2.62 -12.81 -8.90
CA GLN A 130 1.19 -12.53 -9.15
C GLN A 130 0.33 -13.79 -9.04
N GLN A 131 0.83 -14.93 -9.54
CA GLN A 131 0.13 -16.21 -9.41
C GLN A 131 0.02 -16.65 -7.95
N LEU A 132 1.11 -16.56 -7.18
CA LEU A 132 1.12 -16.93 -5.76
C LEU A 132 0.14 -16.07 -4.95
N VAL A 133 0.16 -14.75 -5.15
CA VAL A 133 -0.77 -13.82 -4.47
C VAL A 133 -2.23 -14.10 -4.85
N SER A 134 -2.49 -14.43 -6.12
CA SER A 134 -3.85 -14.77 -6.57
C SER A 134 -4.35 -16.07 -5.94
N ILE A 135 -3.49 -17.08 -5.81
CA ILE A 135 -3.83 -18.36 -5.15
C ILE A 135 -4.13 -18.13 -3.66
N GLU A 136 -3.29 -17.39 -2.96
CA GLU A 136 -3.49 -17.01 -1.55
C GLU A 136 -4.84 -16.31 -1.36
N THR A 137 -5.17 -15.37 -2.26
CA THR A 137 -6.43 -14.64 -2.22
C THR A 137 -7.65 -15.55 -2.45
N LEU A 138 -7.55 -16.49 -3.39
CA LEU A 138 -8.61 -17.47 -3.65
C LEU A 138 -8.83 -18.41 -2.46
N MET A 139 -7.74 -18.88 -1.84
CA MET A 139 -7.82 -19.72 -0.64
C MET A 139 -8.51 -19.01 0.52
N LEU A 140 -8.14 -17.75 0.79
CA LEU A 140 -8.78 -16.95 1.83
C LEU A 140 -10.28 -16.73 1.54
N GLY A 141 -10.66 -16.51 0.28
CA GLY A 141 -12.06 -16.40 -0.12
C GLY A 141 -12.85 -17.70 0.09
N MET A 142 -12.23 -18.85 -0.17
CA MET A 142 -12.84 -20.16 0.10
C MET A 142 -12.98 -20.43 1.60
N GLU A 143 -11.97 -20.14 2.41
CA GLU A 143 -12.01 -20.32 3.87
C GLU A 143 -13.11 -19.46 4.53
N GLN A 144 -13.27 -18.20 4.10
CA GLN A 144 -14.36 -17.34 4.57
C GLN A 144 -15.74 -17.83 4.08
N GLY A 145 -15.82 -18.35 2.86
CA GLY A 145 -17.04 -18.96 2.31
C GLY A 145 -17.46 -20.26 3.00
N VAL A 146 -16.51 -21.00 3.57
CA VAL A 146 -16.79 -22.20 4.38
C VAL A 146 -17.12 -21.82 5.82
N ALA A 147 -16.42 -20.85 6.42
CA ALA A 147 -16.68 -20.39 7.78
C ALA A 147 -18.03 -19.67 7.94
N SER A 148 -18.57 -19.04 6.89
CA SER A 148 -19.90 -18.40 6.89
C SER A 148 -21.06 -19.36 6.64
N LYS A 149 -20.79 -20.64 6.37
CA LYS A 149 -21.80 -21.68 6.12
C LYS A 149 -22.03 -22.61 7.31
N TYR A 150 -21.40 -22.33 8.45
CA TYR A 150 -21.64 -22.95 9.76
C TYR A 150 -22.00 -21.87 10.77
#